data_AF-A0AAW0FE05-F1
#
_entry.id   AF-A0AAW0FE05-F1
#
_cell.length_a   1.000
_cell.length_b   1.000
_cell.length_c   1.000
_cell.angle_alpha   90.00
_cell.angle_beta   90.00
_cell.angle_gamma   90.00
#
_symmetry.space_group_name_H-M   'P 1'
#
loop_
_entity.id
_entity.type
_entity.pdbx_description
1 polymer ?
#
loop_
_entity_poly.entity_id
_entity_poly.type
_entity_poly.pdbx_seq_one_letter_code
_entity_poly.pdbx_strand_id
1 'polypeptide(L)'
;MPLAPVDDNGTVLFYEDSGAPNTTEAYNTLVMIHGITFTTGVFGRLLPFASQHQVRLIRVNQRDYPPSSLYTASEIEDFTSTDKDAQAQGLAKRGAEVANLLVHLIDTLKIPPVTIGNGGKAVGGISVLGWSMGAHLPLALLSNASALPAEVQQQLQRYLRSAILYDSSMFSVGVPIPPIVFTPERPKGLYWPSFDQSVSEQERLQQFSSWGASYFTPIDDISKVTLETLGERVPVQELPEETFRALNIEEWKKITTAERFIPDELATFVSLESMARYFVTLAKLDTAIHKDSFHRAVGLVKSAETPLVWPDCKLVVVWCDMSSVDPVIAAMTVANLLRDEGSNIKRKVELARLGGCNHFPHWDEPEKVMSFLAKQLQ
;
A
#
# COMPACT_ATOMS: atom_id res chain seq x y z
N MET A 1 -16.64 18.57 -4.46
CA MET A 1 -15.70 17.49 -4.08
C MET A 1 -14.54 17.55 -5.06
N PRO A 2 -13.28 17.69 -4.63
CA PRO A 2 -12.20 17.98 -5.56
C PRO A 2 -11.85 16.73 -6.37
N LEU A 3 -11.73 16.92 -7.68
CA LEU A 3 -11.41 15.90 -8.67
C LEU A 3 -10.12 16.30 -9.36
N ALA A 4 -9.14 15.40 -9.38
CA ALA A 4 -7.88 15.59 -10.09
C ALA A 4 -7.96 14.94 -11.47
N PRO A 5 -7.85 15.69 -12.58
CA PRO A 5 -7.67 15.09 -13.90
C PRO A 5 -6.32 14.36 -13.96
N VAL A 6 -6.33 13.14 -14.50
CA VAL A 6 -5.13 12.28 -14.56
C VAL A 6 -4.74 11.86 -15.97
N ASP A 7 -5.51 12.28 -16.97
CA ASP A 7 -5.21 12.15 -18.40
C ASP A 7 -6.00 13.18 -19.23
N ASP A 8 -5.80 13.16 -20.55
CA ASP A 8 -6.53 13.99 -21.52
C ASP A 8 -7.88 13.38 -21.96
N ASN A 9 -8.26 12.22 -21.42
CA ASN A 9 -9.50 11.50 -21.76
C ASN A 9 -10.66 11.84 -20.81
N GLY A 10 -10.44 12.77 -19.87
CA GLY A 10 -11.42 13.13 -18.85
C GLY A 10 -11.46 12.15 -17.66
N THR A 11 -10.45 11.30 -17.50
CA THR A 11 -10.30 10.48 -16.30
C THR A 11 -9.99 11.37 -15.11
N VAL A 12 -10.70 11.15 -14.01
CA VAL A 12 -10.49 11.87 -12.75
C VAL A 12 -10.33 10.93 -11.57
N LEU A 13 -9.52 11.35 -10.61
CA LEU A 13 -9.45 10.74 -9.28
C LEU A 13 -9.99 11.72 -8.24
N PHE A 14 -10.91 11.23 -7.41
CA PHE A 14 -11.40 11.94 -6.25
C PHE A 14 -10.37 11.93 -5.13
N TYR A 15 -10.23 13.06 -4.45
CA TYR A 15 -9.41 13.16 -3.26
C TYR A 15 -10.08 14.00 -2.17
N GLU A 16 -9.62 13.80 -0.94
CA GLU A 16 -9.91 14.66 0.20
C GLU A 16 -8.60 15.20 0.75
N ASP A 17 -8.59 16.48 1.11
CA ASP A 17 -7.41 17.18 1.59
C ASP A 17 -7.63 17.64 3.03
N SER A 18 -6.67 17.35 3.92
CA SER A 18 -6.70 17.83 5.30
C SER A 18 -6.46 19.33 5.43
N GLY A 19 -5.99 19.98 4.35
CA GLY A 19 -5.45 21.33 4.36
C GLY A 19 -3.99 21.34 4.81
N ALA A 20 -3.29 22.43 4.48
CA ALA A 20 -1.95 22.67 4.99
C ALA A 20 -1.99 22.82 6.52
N PRO A 21 -0.98 22.30 7.26
CA PRO A 21 -0.84 22.58 8.68
C PRO A 21 -0.82 24.10 8.94
N ASN A 22 -1.46 24.53 10.04
CA ASN A 22 -1.56 25.95 10.42
C ASN A 22 -0.23 26.47 10.99
N THR A 23 0.83 26.48 10.20
CA THR A 23 2.16 26.97 10.60
C THR A 23 2.81 27.77 9.47
N THR A 24 3.79 28.60 9.83
CA THR A 24 4.67 29.28 8.87
C THR A 24 5.84 28.41 8.42
N GLU A 25 5.94 27.18 8.94
CA GLU A 25 7.03 26.25 8.66
C GLU A 25 6.70 25.37 7.44
N ALA A 26 7.75 24.83 6.80
CA ALA A 26 7.56 23.88 5.71
C ALA A 26 6.96 22.57 6.24
N TYR A 27 5.97 22.03 5.52
CA TYR A 27 5.28 20.79 5.86
C TYR A 27 5.55 19.69 4.82
N ASN A 28 5.41 18.43 5.23
CA ASN A 28 5.46 17.30 4.30
C ASN A 28 4.05 16.95 3.81
N THR A 29 3.93 16.50 2.57
CA THR A 29 2.65 16.03 2.02
C THR A 29 2.66 14.52 1.84
N LEU A 30 1.61 13.84 2.31
CA LEU A 30 1.41 12.41 2.14
C LEU A 30 0.10 12.14 1.40
N VAL A 31 0.21 11.57 0.21
CA VAL A 31 -0.91 11.08 -0.59
C VAL A 31 -1.15 9.61 -0.25
N MET A 32 -2.37 9.26 0.15
CA MET A 32 -2.73 7.92 0.62
C MET A 32 -3.78 7.28 -0.28
N ILE A 33 -3.45 6.12 -0.83
CA ILE A 33 -4.32 5.33 -1.68
C ILE A 33 -4.72 4.06 -0.91
N HIS A 34 -6.02 3.83 -0.81
CA HIS A 34 -6.59 2.73 -0.02
C HIS A 34 -6.42 1.37 -0.69
N GLY A 35 -6.60 0.31 0.11
CA GLY A 35 -6.65 -1.07 -0.36
C GLY A 35 -7.98 -1.43 -1.01
N ILE A 36 -8.09 -2.69 -1.41
CA ILE A 36 -9.34 -3.27 -1.91
C ILE A 36 -10.47 -3.09 -0.89
N THR A 37 -11.71 -2.91 -1.35
CA THR A 37 -12.93 -2.76 -0.53
C THR A 37 -13.12 -1.39 0.10
N PHE A 38 -12.06 -0.70 0.48
CA PHE A 38 -12.15 0.56 1.21
C PHE A 38 -12.19 1.77 0.29
N THR A 39 -12.38 2.96 0.85
CA THR A 39 -12.28 4.26 0.19
C THR A 39 -11.40 5.20 1.04
N THR A 40 -11.25 6.46 0.64
CA THR A 40 -10.58 7.52 1.42
C THR A 40 -10.96 7.58 2.90
N GLY A 41 -12.19 7.23 3.27
CA GLY A 41 -12.68 7.32 4.65
C GLY A 41 -11.94 6.40 5.62
N VAL A 42 -11.33 5.31 5.16
CA VAL A 42 -10.58 4.37 6.02
C VAL A 42 -9.41 5.06 6.75
N PHE A 43 -8.83 6.09 6.13
CA PHE A 43 -7.74 6.87 6.72
C PHE A 43 -8.23 8.05 7.58
N GLY A 44 -9.54 8.23 7.75
CA GLY A 44 -10.13 9.41 8.41
C GLY A 44 -9.64 9.62 9.85
N ARG A 45 -9.38 8.52 10.57
CA ARG A 45 -8.90 8.57 11.97
C ARG A 45 -7.50 9.15 12.13
N LEU A 46 -6.72 9.28 11.05
CA LEU A 46 -5.40 9.91 11.06
C LEU A 46 -5.46 11.45 11.08
N LEU A 47 -6.56 12.05 10.61
CA LEU A 47 -6.69 13.50 10.42
C LEU A 47 -6.39 14.33 11.68
N PRO A 48 -6.88 13.97 12.89
CA PRO A 48 -6.64 14.77 14.09
C PRO A 48 -5.16 14.89 14.46
N PHE A 49 -4.32 13.94 14.05
CA PHE A 49 -2.92 13.83 14.45
C PHE A 49 -1.95 14.38 13.39
N ALA A 50 -2.39 14.57 12.15
CA ALA A 50 -1.53 14.96 11.04
C ALA A 50 -0.87 16.33 11.22
N SER A 51 -1.66 17.32 11.68
CA SER A 51 -1.19 18.69 11.87
C SER A 51 -0.12 18.80 12.97
N GLN A 52 -0.22 17.98 14.02
CA GLN A 52 0.76 17.90 15.12
C GLN A 52 2.14 17.45 14.62
N HIS A 53 2.17 16.74 13.48
CA HIS A 53 3.39 16.26 12.85
C HIS A 53 3.83 17.06 11.62
N GLN A 54 3.21 18.22 11.36
CA GLN A 54 3.48 19.03 10.15
C GLN A 54 3.30 18.24 8.86
N VAL A 55 2.25 17.40 8.81
CA VAL A 55 1.90 16.61 7.63
C VAL A 55 0.55 17.06 7.08
N ARG A 56 0.50 17.33 5.78
CA ARG A 56 -0.74 17.44 5.00
C ARG A 56 -1.12 16.07 4.46
N LEU A 57 -2.31 15.59 4.80
CA LEU A 57 -2.83 14.33 4.29
C LEU A 57 -3.75 14.58 3.10
N ILE A 58 -3.49 13.87 2.01
CA ILE A 58 -4.36 13.81 0.84
C ILE A 58 -4.79 12.36 0.68
N ARG A 59 -6.08 12.07 0.87
CA ARG A 59 -6.64 10.72 0.77
C ARG A 59 -7.30 10.59 -0.59
N VAL A 60 -7.02 9.53 -1.33
CA VAL A 60 -7.44 9.39 -2.74
C VAL A 60 -8.27 8.14 -2.94
N ASN A 61 -9.41 8.26 -3.62
CA ASN A 61 -10.10 7.11 -4.18
C ASN A 61 -9.42 6.73 -5.50
N GLN A 62 -8.97 5.49 -5.62
CA GLN A 62 -8.47 4.99 -6.90
C GLN A 62 -9.61 4.78 -7.91
N ARG A 63 -9.28 4.46 -9.16
CA ARG A 63 -10.26 4.11 -10.21
C ARG A 63 -11.21 3.01 -9.71
N ASP A 64 -12.44 3.01 -10.22
CA ASP A 64 -13.56 2.14 -9.79
C ASP A 64 -14.16 2.40 -8.40
N TYR A 65 -13.63 3.35 -7.64
CA TYR A 65 -14.20 3.83 -6.37
C TYR A 65 -14.80 5.24 -6.55
N PRO A 66 -16.12 5.35 -6.80
CA PRO A 66 -16.77 6.64 -6.97
C PRO A 66 -16.48 7.61 -5.82
N PRO A 67 -16.34 8.91 -6.09
CA PRO A 67 -16.61 9.56 -7.37
C PRO A 67 -15.41 9.59 -8.36
N SER A 68 -14.35 8.81 -8.14
CA SER A 68 -13.31 8.60 -9.16
C SER A 68 -13.87 7.87 -10.39
N SER A 69 -13.25 8.10 -11.55
CA SER A 69 -13.66 7.47 -12.81
C SER A 69 -13.58 5.93 -12.72
N LEU A 70 -14.61 5.28 -13.26
CA LEU A 70 -14.61 3.83 -13.49
C LEU A 70 -13.61 3.46 -14.59
N TYR A 71 -13.12 2.22 -14.61
CA TYR A 71 -12.42 1.70 -15.79
C TYR A 71 -13.38 1.55 -16.96
N THR A 72 -12.90 1.90 -18.16
CA THR A 72 -13.58 1.54 -19.41
C THR A 72 -13.39 0.05 -19.72
N ALA A 73 -14.23 -0.51 -20.60
CA ALA A 73 -14.09 -1.90 -21.02
C ALA A 73 -12.71 -2.21 -21.62
N SER A 74 -12.17 -1.31 -22.46
CA SER A 74 -10.84 -1.46 -23.04
C SER A 74 -9.72 -1.42 -21.99
N GLU A 75 -9.85 -0.59 -20.95
CA GLU A 75 -8.86 -0.60 -19.86
C GLU A 75 -8.94 -1.89 -19.05
N ILE A 76 -10.14 -2.45 -18.82
CA ILE A 76 -10.28 -3.77 -18.16
C ILE A 76 -9.65 -4.88 -19.03
N GLU A 77 -9.81 -4.81 -20.35
CA GLU A 77 -9.16 -5.74 -21.28
C GLU A 77 -7.64 -5.69 -21.16
N ASP A 78 -7.03 -4.51 -20.98
CA ASP A 78 -5.58 -4.39 -20.77
C ASP A 78 -5.10 -5.26 -19.59
N PHE A 79 -5.85 -5.30 -18.47
CA PHE A 79 -5.46 -6.11 -17.29
C PHE A 79 -5.82 -7.59 -17.41
N THR A 80 -6.83 -7.92 -18.21
CA THR A 80 -7.41 -9.28 -18.29
C THR A 80 -7.01 -10.04 -19.54
N SER A 81 -6.28 -9.39 -20.44
CA SER A 81 -5.74 -9.96 -21.67
C SER A 81 -4.76 -11.09 -21.37
N THR A 82 -4.70 -12.08 -22.28
CA THR A 82 -3.63 -13.10 -22.27
C THR A 82 -2.29 -12.55 -22.79
N ASP A 83 -2.31 -11.36 -23.39
CA ASP A 83 -1.12 -10.64 -23.84
C ASP A 83 -0.47 -9.89 -22.67
N LYS A 84 0.76 -10.31 -22.33
CA LYS A 84 1.55 -9.74 -21.24
C LYS A 84 2.00 -8.31 -21.52
N ASP A 85 2.18 -7.94 -22.79
CA ASP A 85 2.56 -6.58 -23.15
C ASP A 85 1.38 -5.63 -22.96
N ALA A 86 0.16 -6.06 -23.28
CA ALA A 86 -1.07 -5.32 -22.98
C ALA A 86 -1.23 -5.11 -21.46
N GLN A 87 -1.01 -6.16 -20.66
CA GLN A 87 -1.01 -6.07 -19.20
C GLN A 87 0.03 -5.09 -18.65
N ALA A 88 1.26 -5.16 -19.15
CA ALA A 88 2.32 -4.23 -18.77
C ALA A 88 1.97 -2.77 -19.13
N GLN A 89 1.36 -2.55 -20.30
CA GLN A 89 0.87 -1.23 -20.71
C GLN A 89 -0.28 -0.73 -19.83
N GLY A 90 -1.23 -1.60 -19.47
CA GLY A 90 -2.32 -1.29 -18.55
C GLY A 90 -1.79 -0.80 -17.19
N LEU A 91 -0.81 -1.52 -16.63
CA LEU A 91 -0.13 -1.12 -15.40
C LEU A 91 0.65 0.20 -15.57
N ALA A 92 1.33 0.39 -16.70
CA ALA A 92 2.05 1.64 -17.00
C ALA A 92 1.12 2.85 -17.06
N LYS A 93 -0.08 2.71 -17.66
CA LYS A 93 -1.13 3.75 -17.65
C LYS A 93 -1.51 4.14 -16.22
N ARG A 94 -1.64 3.18 -15.29
CA ARG A 94 -1.92 3.49 -13.87
C ARG A 94 -0.78 4.25 -13.20
N GLY A 95 0.46 3.90 -13.51
CA GLY A 95 1.63 4.65 -13.05
C GLY A 95 1.60 6.11 -13.53
N ALA A 96 1.22 6.34 -14.79
CA ALA A 96 1.08 7.67 -15.37
C ALA A 96 -0.05 8.47 -14.72
N GLU A 97 -1.20 7.84 -14.41
CA GLU A 97 -2.28 8.51 -13.68
C GLU A 97 -1.86 8.97 -12.30
N VAL A 98 -1.10 8.15 -11.56
CA VAL A 98 -0.55 8.54 -10.26
C VAL A 98 0.42 9.72 -10.45
N ALA A 99 1.29 9.69 -11.46
CA ALA A 99 2.21 10.80 -11.73
C ALA A 99 1.46 12.12 -11.99
N ASN A 100 0.42 12.07 -12.84
CA ASN A 100 -0.40 13.23 -13.19
C ASN A 100 -1.22 13.72 -12.00
N LEU A 101 -1.73 12.82 -11.16
CA LEU A 101 -2.35 13.18 -9.88
C LEU A 101 -1.37 13.97 -9.00
N LEU A 102 -0.14 13.47 -8.81
CA LEU A 102 0.85 14.16 -7.97
C LEU A 102 1.20 15.54 -8.52
N VAL A 103 1.39 15.67 -9.85
CA VAL A 103 1.60 16.97 -10.52
C VAL A 103 0.42 17.92 -10.28
N HIS A 104 -0.81 17.44 -10.51
CA HIS A 104 -2.02 18.22 -10.28
C HIS A 104 -2.12 18.72 -8.83
N LEU A 105 -1.82 17.86 -7.85
CA LEU A 105 -1.83 18.23 -6.43
C LEU A 105 -0.75 19.26 -6.11
N ILE A 106 0.46 19.10 -6.64
CA ILE A 106 1.56 20.07 -6.46
C ILE A 106 1.11 21.46 -6.93
N ASP A 107 0.55 21.54 -8.14
CA ASP A 107 0.20 22.82 -8.75
C ASP A 107 -1.05 23.45 -8.14
N THR A 108 -2.06 22.64 -7.83
CA THR A 108 -3.35 23.12 -7.28
C THR A 108 -3.21 23.52 -5.82
N LEU A 109 -2.51 22.69 -5.03
CA LEU A 109 -2.43 22.85 -3.58
C LEU A 109 -1.19 23.62 -3.13
N LYS A 110 -0.36 24.06 -4.07
CA LYS A 110 0.89 24.81 -3.84
C LYS A 110 1.81 24.09 -2.86
N ILE A 111 1.99 22.80 -3.07
CA ILE A 111 2.88 21.98 -2.24
C ILE A 111 4.29 22.56 -2.33
N PRO A 112 5.01 22.78 -1.21
CA PRO A 112 6.38 23.27 -1.25
C PRO A 112 7.33 22.20 -1.82
N PRO A 113 8.38 22.57 -2.58
CA PRO A 113 9.39 21.63 -3.05
C PRO A 113 10.20 21.05 -1.89
N VAL A 114 10.94 19.98 -2.15
CA VAL A 114 11.88 19.44 -1.18
C VAL A 114 13.01 20.46 -0.96
N THR A 115 13.26 20.80 0.29
CA THR A 115 14.38 21.66 0.70
C THR A 115 15.13 21.02 1.85
N ILE A 116 16.44 21.23 1.91
CA ILE A 116 17.27 20.76 3.02
C ILE A 116 17.46 21.92 3.99
N GLY A 117 16.93 21.79 5.20
CA GLY A 117 17.06 22.80 6.25
C GLY A 117 18.46 22.82 6.89
N ASN A 118 18.72 23.81 7.75
CA ASN A 118 20.02 24.06 8.40
C ASN A 118 20.55 22.92 9.30
N GLY A 119 19.81 21.82 9.47
CA GLY A 119 20.21 20.62 10.19
C GLY A 119 20.33 19.36 9.31
N GLY A 120 20.36 19.50 7.98
CA GLY A 120 20.42 18.39 7.04
C GLY A 120 19.10 17.62 6.86
N LYS A 121 18.03 18.01 7.56
CA LYS A 121 16.70 17.42 7.41
C LYS A 121 15.99 17.96 6.18
N ALA A 122 15.47 17.06 5.35
CA ALA A 122 14.60 17.40 4.24
C ALA A 122 13.19 17.74 4.74
N VAL A 123 12.65 18.87 4.28
CA VAL A 123 11.27 19.31 4.52
C VAL A 123 10.61 19.68 3.20
N GLY A 124 9.27 19.66 3.17
CA GLY A 124 8.53 19.90 1.94
C GLY A 124 8.33 18.63 1.12
N GLY A 125 7.90 18.79 -0.12
CA GLY A 125 7.68 17.70 -1.05
C GLY A 125 6.45 16.85 -0.79
N ILE A 126 6.36 15.76 -1.55
CA ILE A 126 5.23 14.86 -1.62
C ILE A 126 5.72 13.41 -1.58
N SER A 127 5.03 12.59 -0.81
CA SER A 127 5.18 11.13 -0.80
C SER A 127 3.85 10.48 -1.17
N VAL A 128 3.90 9.34 -1.83
CA VAL A 128 2.72 8.55 -2.18
C VAL A 128 2.77 7.21 -1.46
N LEU A 129 1.67 6.85 -0.82
CA LEU A 129 1.50 5.63 -0.04
C LEU A 129 0.34 4.84 -0.62
N GLY A 130 0.58 3.55 -0.86
CA GLY A 130 -0.47 2.59 -1.18
C GLY A 130 -0.58 1.56 -0.05
N TRP A 131 -1.79 1.40 0.49
CA TRP A 131 -2.09 0.41 1.52
C TRP A 131 -2.58 -0.89 0.91
N SER A 132 -2.13 -2.04 1.43
CA SER A 132 -2.64 -3.36 1.01
C SER A 132 -2.50 -3.55 -0.51
N MET A 133 -3.58 -3.89 -1.24
CA MET A 133 -3.58 -3.96 -2.70
C MET A 133 -3.36 -2.62 -3.41
N GLY A 134 -3.59 -1.48 -2.75
CA GLY A 134 -3.30 -0.15 -3.31
C GLY A 134 -1.80 0.10 -3.52
N ALA A 135 -0.93 -0.71 -2.91
CA ALA A 135 0.52 -0.61 -3.00
C ALA A 135 1.08 -0.85 -4.41
N HIS A 136 0.32 -1.50 -5.31
CA HIS A 136 0.74 -1.66 -6.70
C HIS A 136 0.83 -0.33 -7.46
N LEU A 137 0.10 0.72 -7.04
CA LEU A 137 0.06 2.03 -7.72
C LEU A 137 1.36 2.84 -7.51
N PRO A 138 1.90 3.00 -6.29
CA PRO A 138 3.24 3.55 -6.10
C PRO A 138 4.34 2.77 -6.85
N LEU A 139 4.22 1.43 -6.94
CA LEU A 139 5.16 0.62 -7.71
C LEU A 139 5.05 0.89 -9.22
N ALA A 140 3.82 0.94 -9.75
CA ALA A 140 3.55 1.26 -11.14
C ALA A 140 4.10 2.64 -11.54
N LEU A 141 3.98 3.64 -10.64
CA LEU A 141 4.57 4.97 -10.81
C LEU A 141 6.09 4.88 -11.01
N LEU A 142 6.79 4.21 -10.09
CA LEU A 142 8.25 4.13 -10.13
C LEU A 142 8.76 3.24 -11.28
N SER A 143 8.09 2.12 -11.55
CA SER A 143 8.52 1.13 -12.54
C SER A 143 8.39 1.60 -13.99
N ASN A 144 7.58 2.64 -14.21
CA ASN A 144 7.29 3.18 -15.55
C ASN A 144 7.66 4.67 -15.66
N ALA A 145 8.41 5.20 -14.69
CA ALA A 145 8.76 6.62 -14.63
C ALA A 145 9.52 7.12 -15.87
N SER A 146 10.33 6.26 -16.51
CA SER A 146 11.08 6.61 -17.73
C SER A 146 10.20 6.82 -18.97
N ALA A 147 8.97 6.30 -18.96
CA ALA A 147 8.01 6.47 -20.05
C ALA A 147 7.17 7.75 -19.92
N LEU A 148 7.27 8.46 -18.78
CA LEU A 148 6.53 9.69 -18.56
C LEU A 148 7.10 10.86 -19.39
N PRO A 149 6.30 11.88 -19.72
CA PRO A 149 6.81 13.11 -20.32
C PRO A 149 7.93 13.74 -19.49
N ALA A 150 8.90 14.37 -20.15
CA ALA A 150 10.08 14.93 -19.51
C ALA A 150 9.72 16.02 -18.47
N GLU A 151 8.67 16.78 -18.74
CA GLU A 151 8.16 17.83 -17.87
C GLU A 151 7.63 17.25 -16.55
N VAL A 152 6.89 16.13 -16.62
CA VAL A 152 6.38 15.39 -15.45
C VAL A 152 7.54 14.84 -14.64
N GLN A 153 8.54 14.23 -15.30
CA GLN A 153 9.73 13.72 -14.64
C GLN A 153 10.51 14.83 -13.90
N GLN A 154 10.74 15.97 -14.57
CA GLN A 154 11.46 17.11 -13.98
C GLN A 154 10.69 17.79 -12.86
N GLN A 155 9.36 17.89 -12.97
CA GLN A 155 8.55 18.41 -11.88
C GLN A 155 8.65 17.48 -10.68
N LEU A 156 8.32 16.20 -10.82
CA LEU A 156 8.34 15.25 -9.70
C LEU A 156 9.75 15.07 -9.10
N GLN A 157 10.83 15.20 -9.86
CA GLN A 157 12.20 15.18 -9.32
C GLN A 157 12.43 16.21 -8.20
N ARG A 158 11.71 17.34 -8.21
CA ARG A 158 11.84 18.41 -7.21
C ARG A 158 10.97 18.21 -5.97
N TYR A 159 9.97 17.34 -6.05
CA TYR A 159 8.93 17.19 -5.02
C TYR A 159 8.85 15.78 -4.45
N LEU A 160 8.98 14.74 -5.28
CA LEU A 160 8.73 13.36 -4.91
C LEU A 160 9.84 12.84 -3.98
N ARG A 161 9.46 12.50 -2.75
CA ARG A 161 10.41 12.03 -1.72
C ARG A 161 10.43 10.53 -1.55
N SER A 162 9.24 9.92 -1.51
CA SER A 162 9.13 8.48 -1.31
C SER A 162 7.86 7.90 -1.90
N ALA A 163 7.98 6.65 -2.34
CA ALA A 163 6.87 5.73 -2.50
C ALA A 163 6.82 4.82 -1.27
N ILE A 164 5.65 4.64 -0.68
CA ILE A 164 5.46 3.85 0.53
C ILE A 164 4.52 2.68 0.24
N LEU A 165 5.01 1.46 0.46
CA LEU A 165 4.19 0.25 0.47
C LEU A 165 3.77 0.03 1.91
N TYR A 166 2.52 0.36 2.24
CA TYR A 166 2.02 0.28 3.61
C TYR A 166 1.25 -1.02 3.81
N ASP A 167 1.85 -1.94 4.55
CA ASP A 167 1.32 -3.28 4.81
C ASP A 167 0.79 -3.93 3.51
N SER A 168 1.64 -3.89 2.48
CA SER A 168 1.29 -4.20 1.10
C SER A 168 0.93 -5.66 0.92
N SER A 169 -0.04 -5.95 0.05
CA SER A 169 -0.30 -7.32 -0.38
C SER A 169 0.89 -7.92 -1.14
N MET A 170 1.12 -9.23 -1.00
CA MET A 170 2.16 -10.00 -1.69
C MET A 170 2.00 -9.96 -3.22
N PHE A 171 0.77 -9.78 -3.71
CA PHE A 171 0.50 -9.62 -5.14
C PHE A 171 1.22 -8.41 -5.72
N SER A 172 1.30 -7.30 -4.97
CA SER A 172 1.92 -6.06 -5.44
C SER A 172 3.41 -6.22 -5.74
N VAL A 173 4.09 -7.13 -5.03
CA VAL A 173 5.52 -7.44 -5.23
C VAL A 173 5.74 -8.68 -6.11
N GLY A 174 4.67 -9.20 -6.74
CA GLY A 174 4.74 -10.28 -7.72
C GLY A 174 4.99 -11.65 -7.13
N VAL A 175 4.56 -11.87 -5.88
CA VAL A 175 4.63 -13.18 -5.24
C VAL A 175 3.41 -14.00 -5.67
N PRO A 176 3.59 -15.17 -6.30
CA PRO A 176 2.48 -16.07 -6.55
C PRO A 176 1.97 -16.65 -5.24
N ILE A 177 0.70 -17.04 -5.24
CA ILE A 177 0.09 -17.68 -4.08
C ILE A 177 0.85 -18.98 -3.77
N PRO A 178 1.38 -19.18 -2.55
CA PRO A 178 2.11 -20.39 -2.21
C PRO A 178 1.20 -21.63 -2.38
N PRO A 179 1.62 -22.69 -3.11
CA PRO A 179 0.76 -23.85 -3.36
C PRO A 179 0.21 -24.51 -2.10
N ILE A 180 0.96 -24.44 -1.00
CA ILE A 180 0.58 -24.97 0.32
C ILE A 180 -0.70 -24.34 0.87
N VAL A 181 -1.08 -23.11 0.48
CA VAL A 181 -2.32 -22.50 1.00
C VAL A 181 -3.58 -23.18 0.45
N PHE A 182 -3.47 -23.95 -0.64
CA PHE A 182 -4.59 -24.64 -1.26
C PHE A 182 -4.79 -26.07 -0.74
N THR A 183 -3.89 -26.58 0.12
CA THR A 183 -4.00 -27.95 0.61
C THR A 183 -4.90 -28.03 1.86
N PRO A 184 -5.60 -29.16 2.08
CA PRO A 184 -6.32 -29.41 3.33
C PRO A 184 -5.39 -29.45 4.56
N GLU A 185 -4.15 -29.90 4.38
CA GLU A 185 -3.14 -30.05 5.43
C GLU A 185 -2.36 -28.75 5.71
N ARG A 186 -2.78 -27.62 5.12
CA ARG A 186 -2.10 -26.34 5.28
C ARG A 186 -2.00 -25.96 6.77
N PRO A 187 -0.85 -25.43 7.22
CA PRO A 187 -0.77 -24.84 8.54
C PRO A 187 -1.79 -23.70 8.69
N LYS A 188 -2.37 -23.55 9.89
CA LYS A 188 -3.36 -22.50 10.19
C LYS A 188 -2.86 -21.10 9.83
N GLY A 189 -1.59 -20.81 10.11
CA GLY A 189 -1.01 -19.49 9.82
C GLY A 189 -0.85 -19.17 8.34
N LEU A 190 -0.90 -20.18 7.45
CA LEU A 190 -0.92 -20.01 6.00
C LEU A 190 -2.33 -20.03 5.41
N TYR A 191 -3.37 -20.02 6.24
CA TYR A 191 -4.74 -19.99 5.76
C TYR A 191 -5.07 -18.64 5.09
N TRP A 192 -5.68 -18.74 3.92
CA TRP A 192 -6.18 -17.59 3.16
C TRP A 192 -7.64 -17.80 2.76
N PRO A 193 -8.60 -17.10 3.41
CA PRO A 193 -10.04 -17.37 3.24
C PRO A 193 -10.57 -17.22 1.80
N SER A 194 -10.03 -16.27 1.02
CA SER A 194 -10.43 -16.03 -0.37
C SER A 194 -10.29 -17.26 -1.29
N PHE A 195 -9.45 -18.23 -0.92
CA PHE A 195 -9.20 -19.45 -1.71
C PHE A 195 -9.83 -20.71 -1.11
N ASP A 196 -10.59 -20.57 -0.02
CA ASP A 196 -11.24 -21.70 0.62
C ASP A 196 -12.50 -22.13 -0.14
N GLN A 197 -12.35 -23.14 -0.99
CA GLN A 197 -13.45 -23.71 -1.75
C GLN A 197 -14.38 -24.60 -0.91
N SER A 198 -14.05 -24.88 0.36
CA SER A 198 -14.88 -25.71 1.24
C SER A 198 -16.07 -24.96 1.85
N VAL A 199 -16.07 -23.63 1.76
CA VAL A 199 -17.14 -22.75 2.28
C VAL A 199 -17.81 -21.96 1.15
N SER A 200 -18.99 -21.39 1.42
CA SER A 200 -19.71 -20.55 0.45
C SER A 200 -18.96 -19.25 0.13
N GLU A 201 -19.31 -18.59 -0.97
CA GLU A 201 -18.72 -17.30 -1.33
C GLU A 201 -18.96 -16.22 -0.27
N GLN A 202 -20.16 -16.18 0.30
CA GLN A 202 -20.50 -15.25 1.36
C GLN A 202 -19.66 -15.51 2.62
N GLU A 203 -19.48 -16.78 3.00
CA GLU A 203 -18.61 -17.16 4.12
C GLU A 203 -17.15 -16.78 3.85
N ARG A 204 -16.63 -16.98 2.62
CA ARG A 204 -15.27 -16.54 2.25
C ARG A 204 -15.08 -15.04 2.47
N LEU A 205 -16.03 -14.21 2.05
CA LEU A 205 -15.97 -12.75 2.19
C LEU A 205 -15.97 -12.32 3.67
N GLN A 206 -16.82 -12.95 4.49
CA GLN A 206 -16.89 -12.69 5.93
C GLN A 206 -15.60 -13.12 6.63
N GLN A 207 -15.11 -14.33 6.34
CA GLN A 207 -13.87 -14.85 6.90
C GLN A 207 -12.67 -14.00 6.46
N PHE A 208 -12.61 -13.57 5.20
CA PHE A 208 -11.54 -12.68 4.70
C PHE A 208 -11.50 -11.35 5.47
N SER A 209 -12.68 -10.75 5.72
CA SER A 209 -12.78 -9.50 6.47
C SER A 209 -12.29 -9.66 7.91
N SER A 210 -12.71 -10.74 8.59
CA SER A 210 -12.25 -11.06 9.95
C SER A 210 -10.75 -11.37 10.00
N TRP A 211 -10.26 -12.18 9.06
CA TRP A 211 -8.86 -12.60 8.96
C TRP A 211 -7.93 -11.41 8.72
N GLY A 212 -8.25 -10.54 7.76
CA GLY A 212 -7.45 -9.36 7.47
C GLY A 212 -7.42 -8.39 8.65
N ALA A 213 -8.50 -8.34 9.44
CA ALA A 213 -8.62 -7.50 10.62
C ALA A 213 -8.12 -8.16 11.93
N SER A 214 -7.60 -9.39 11.87
CA SER A 214 -7.13 -10.10 13.06
C SER A 214 -5.72 -9.66 13.44
N TYR A 215 -5.41 -9.75 14.74
CA TYR A 215 -4.06 -9.62 15.24
C TYR A 215 -3.45 -11.02 15.30
N PHE A 216 -2.37 -11.26 14.58
CA PHE A 216 -1.64 -12.54 14.62
C PHE A 216 -0.49 -12.45 15.62
N THR A 217 0.03 -13.59 16.05
CA THR A 217 1.24 -13.64 16.88
C THR A 217 2.37 -12.79 16.24
N PRO A 218 3.06 -11.96 17.05
CA PRO A 218 3.98 -10.95 16.52
C PRO A 218 5.25 -11.58 15.93
N ILE A 219 5.78 -10.94 14.89
CA ILE A 219 7.06 -11.28 14.28
C ILE A 219 8.12 -10.27 14.68
N ASP A 220 9.19 -10.73 15.32
CA ASP A 220 10.22 -9.82 15.78
C ASP A 220 11.22 -9.40 14.71
N ASP A 221 11.54 -10.30 13.80
CA ASP A 221 12.63 -10.15 12.85
C ASP A 221 12.23 -10.74 11.49
N ILE A 222 11.91 -9.87 10.54
CA ILE A 222 11.45 -10.27 9.20
C ILE A 222 12.51 -11.08 8.44
N SER A 223 13.80 -10.93 8.77
CA SER A 223 14.89 -11.65 8.10
C SER A 223 14.94 -13.14 8.43
N LYS A 224 14.27 -13.56 9.50
CA LYS A 224 14.19 -14.95 9.97
C LYS A 224 12.90 -15.65 9.57
N VAL A 225 11.98 -14.93 8.93
CA VAL A 225 10.67 -15.46 8.56
C VAL A 225 10.81 -16.42 7.39
N THR A 226 10.20 -17.60 7.55
CA THR A 226 10.02 -18.61 6.51
C THR A 226 8.54 -19.00 6.42
N LEU A 227 8.13 -19.67 5.33
CA LEU A 227 6.76 -20.21 5.22
C LEU A 227 6.41 -21.15 6.38
N GLU A 228 7.39 -21.89 6.91
CA GLU A 228 7.20 -22.77 8.07
C GLU A 228 6.85 -21.94 9.32
N THR A 229 7.68 -20.94 9.66
CA THR A 229 7.41 -20.06 10.83
C THR A 229 6.11 -19.27 10.67
N LEU A 230 5.73 -18.92 9.44
CA LEU A 230 4.43 -18.28 9.17
C LEU A 230 3.27 -19.23 9.40
N GLY A 231 3.44 -20.51 9.09
CA GLY A 231 2.42 -21.54 9.32
C GLY A 231 2.11 -21.81 10.79
N GLU A 232 3.06 -21.52 11.68
CA GLU A 232 2.89 -21.62 13.13
C GLU A 232 2.11 -20.46 13.73
N ARG A 233 1.94 -19.36 12.99
CA ARG A 233 1.22 -18.18 13.48
C ARG A 233 -0.27 -18.45 13.58
N VAL A 234 -0.89 -17.88 14.60
CA VAL A 234 -2.34 -17.93 14.82
C VAL A 234 -2.84 -16.54 15.18
N PRO A 235 -4.13 -16.24 14.94
CA PRO A 235 -4.79 -15.09 15.53
C PRO A 235 -4.63 -15.12 17.06
N VAL A 236 -4.33 -13.99 17.69
CA VAL A 236 -4.17 -13.88 19.15
C VAL A 236 -5.44 -14.24 19.90
N GLN A 237 -6.59 -14.18 19.22
CA GLN A 237 -7.90 -14.63 19.69
C GLN A 237 -7.98 -16.13 19.94
N GLU A 238 -7.15 -16.92 19.25
CA GLU A 238 -7.10 -18.38 19.41
C GLU A 238 -6.11 -18.82 20.50
N LEU A 239 -5.37 -17.88 21.11
CA LEU A 239 -4.38 -18.21 22.13
C LEU A 239 -5.03 -18.50 23.49
N PRO A 240 -4.47 -19.44 24.28
CA PRO A 240 -4.80 -19.56 25.68
C PRO A 240 -4.55 -18.26 26.44
N GLU A 241 -5.35 -18.00 27.48
CA GLU A 241 -5.30 -16.77 28.28
C GLU A 241 -3.90 -16.53 28.87
N GLU A 242 -3.24 -17.58 29.35
CA GLU A 242 -1.89 -17.49 29.91
C GLU A 242 -0.87 -17.06 28.84
N THR A 243 -0.96 -17.63 27.64
CA THR A 243 -0.08 -17.30 26.51
C THR A 243 -0.32 -15.89 26.02
N PHE A 244 -1.58 -15.47 25.90
CA PHE A 244 -1.94 -14.11 25.53
C PHE A 244 -1.34 -13.09 26.50
N ARG A 245 -1.51 -13.31 27.82
CA ARG A 245 -0.94 -12.43 28.85
C ARG A 245 0.58 -12.41 28.82
N ALA A 246 1.22 -13.55 28.53
CA ALA A 246 2.67 -13.63 28.41
C ALA A 246 3.23 -12.82 27.23
N LEU A 247 2.44 -12.62 26.17
CA LEU A 247 2.81 -11.72 25.06
C LEU A 247 2.79 -10.24 25.47
N ASN A 248 2.19 -9.89 26.62
CA ASN A 248 2.08 -8.52 27.13
C ASN A 248 1.51 -7.55 26.08
N ILE A 249 0.49 -8.00 25.35
CA ILE A 249 -0.25 -7.20 24.38
C ILE A 249 -1.58 -6.71 25.00
N GLU A 250 -2.10 -5.61 24.45
CA GLU A 250 -3.34 -5.02 24.92
C GLU A 250 -4.53 -5.96 24.77
N GLU A 251 -5.33 -6.12 25.83
CA GLU A 251 -6.51 -7.02 25.86
C GLU A 251 -7.52 -6.72 24.74
N TRP A 252 -7.66 -5.45 24.33
CA TRP A 252 -8.57 -5.09 23.22
C TRP A 252 -8.18 -5.74 21.89
N LYS A 253 -6.92 -6.18 21.73
CA LYS A 253 -6.44 -6.91 20.54
C LYS A 253 -6.97 -8.35 20.48
N LYS A 254 -7.59 -8.87 21.54
CA LYS A 254 -8.43 -10.08 21.49
C LYS A 254 -9.70 -9.89 20.66
N ILE A 255 -10.05 -8.66 20.31
CA ILE A 255 -11.17 -8.35 19.43
C ILE A 255 -10.58 -7.90 18.11
N THR A 256 -11.02 -8.51 17.01
CA THR A 256 -10.56 -8.12 15.66
C THR A 256 -10.92 -6.66 15.39
N THR A 257 -10.20 -6.01 14.47
CA THR A 257 -10.59 -4.66 14.03
C THR A 257 -11.97 -4.64 13.40
N ALA A 258 -12.35 -5.71 12.69
CA ALA A 258 -13.64 -5.85 12.03
C ALA A 258 -14.81 -5.82 13.03
N GLU A 259 -14.66 -6.50 14.18
CA GLU A 259 -15.67 -6.49 15.25
C GLU A 259 -15.80 -5.12 15.96
N ARG A 260 -14.79 -4.25 15.84
CA ARG A 260 -14.80 -2.89 16.38
C ARG A 260 -15.30 -1.84 15.39
N PHE A 261 -15.58 -2.23 14.14
CA PHE A 261 -16.24 -1.34 13.20
C PHE A 261 -17.69 -1.12 13.60
N ILE A 262 -18.08 0.14 13.75
CA ILE A 262 -19.49 0.51 13.90
C ILE A 262 -20.13 0.38 12.52
N PRO A 263 -21.24 -0.36 12.33
CA PRO A 263 -21.83 -0.62 11.01
C PRO A 263 -22.10 0.64 10.19
N ASP A 264 -22.63 1.68 10.82
CA ASP A 264 -22.90 2.97 10.17
C ASP A 264 -21.60 3.68 9.74
N GLU A 265 -20.54 3.57 10.54
CA GLU A 265 -19.22 4.11 10.19
C GLU A 265 -18.66 3.35 8.99
N LEU A 266 -18.71 2.01 9.02
CA LEU A 266 -18.21 1.13 7.95
C LEU A 266 -18.85 1.45 6.59
N ALA A 267 -20.16 1.69 6.58
CA ALA A 267 -20.90 2.05 5.36
C ALA A 267 -20.42 3.35 4.70
N THR A 268 -19.74 4.23 5.45
CA THR A 268 -19.19 5.48 4.89
C THR A 268 -17.88 5.28 4.13
N PHE A 269 -17.17 4.15 4.35
CA PHE A 269 -15.85 3.96 3.78
C PHE A 269 -15.57 2.58 3.17
N VAL A 270 -16.59 1.72 3.08
CA VAL A 270 -16.54 0.43 2.36
C VAL A 270 -17.42 0.48 1.10
N SER A 271 -16.90 -0.05 0.00
CA SER A 271 -17.62 -0.23 -1.26
C SER A 271 -17.43 -1.65 -1.80
N LEU A 272 -18.39 -2.54 -1.52
CA LEU A 272 -18.39 -3.92 -2.03
C LEU A 272 -18.60 -3.98 -3.56
N GLU A 273 -19.34 -3.04 -4.11
CA GLU A 273 -19.55 -2.95 -5.57
C GLU A 273 -18.24 -2.58 -6.27
N SER A 274 -17.49 -1.61 -5.72
CA SER A 274 -16.15 -1.25 -6.21
C SER A 274 -15.16 -2.39 -6.02
N MET A 275 -15.22 -3.09 -4.88
CA MET A 275 -14.42 -4.29 -4.63
C MET A 275 -14.60 -5.32 -5.75
N ALA A 276 -15.85 -5.66 -6.09
CA ALA A 276 -16.14 -6.67 -7.09
C ALA A 276 -15.56 -6.33 -8.47
N ARG A 277 -15.68 -5.06 -8.91
CA ARG A 277 -15.08 -4.61 -10.18
C ARG A 277 -13.56 -4.62 -10.14
N TYR A 278 -12.98 -4.00 -9.11
CA TYR A 278 -11.55 -3.80 -8.99
C TYR A 278 -10.78 -5.11 -8.79
N PHE A 279 -11.32 -6.02 -7.98
CA PHE A 279 -10.71 -7.32 -7.73
C PHE A 279 -10.59 -8.14 -9.01
N VAL A 280 -11.63 -8.16 -9.85
CA VAL A 280 -11.60 -8.87 -11.13
C VAL A 280 -10.49 -8.35 -12.03
N THR A 281 -10.27 -7.03 -12.03
CA THR A 281 -9.24 -6.37 -12.84
C THR A 281 -7.83 -6.73 -12.36
N LEU A 282 -7.54 -6.60 -11.06
CA LEU A 282 -6.19 -6.86 -10.55
C LEU A 282 -5.85 -8.33 -10.33
N ALA A 283 -6.81 -9.15 -9.92
CA ALA A 283 -6.55 -10.58 -9.67
C ALA A 283 -6.18 -11.35 -10.95
N LYS A 284 -6.45 -10.76 -12.13
CA LYS A 284 -6.12 -11.35 -13.44
C LYS A 284 -4.78 -10.88 -14.01
N LEU A 285 -4.15 -9.87 -13.39
CA LEU A 285 -2.81 -9.46 -13.80
C LEU A 285 -1.82 -10.58 -13.47
N ASP A 286 -0.99 -10.95 -14.44
CA ASP A 286 0.00 -11.99 -14.26
C ASP A 286 1.03 -11.55 -13.21
N THR A 287 1.28 -12.41 -12.23
CA THR A 287 2.25 -12.19 -11.15
C THR A 287 3.64 -11.80 -11.65
N ALA A 288 4.04 -12.27 -12.84
CA ALA A 288 5.30 -11.89 -13.47
C ALA A 288 5.35 -10.40 -13.83
N ILE A 289 4.22 -9.78 -14.18
CA ILE A 289 4.12 -8.34 -14.47
C ILE A 289 4.29 -7.52 -13.19
N HIS A 290 3.66 -7.94 -12.09
CA HIS A 290 3.89 -7.33 -10.78
C HIS A 290 5.35 -7.48 -10.32
N LYS A 291 5.94 -8.66 -10.51
CA LYS A 291 7.34 -8.92 -10.16
C LYS A 291 8.29 -8.03 -10.94
N ASP A 292 8.09 -7.95 -12.25
CA ASP A 292 8.87 -7.11 -13.15
C ASP A 292 8.71 -5.62 -12.83
N SER A 293 7.48 -5.16 -12.55
CA SER A 293 7.21 -3.81 -12.04
C SER A 293 7.98 -3.54 -10.74
N PHE A 294 7.91 -4.42 -9.75
CA PHE A 294 8.66 -4.27 -8.50
C PHE A 294 10.18 -4.20 -8.73
N HIS A 295 10.73 -5.11 -9.53
CA HIS A 295 12.16 -5.12 -9.87
C HIS A 295 12.61 -3.83 -10.56
N ARG A 296 11.84 -3.33 -11.54
CA ARG A 296 12.10 -2.03 -12.17
C ARG A 296 11.99 -0.87 -11.19
N ALA A 297 10.99 -0.88 -10.32
CA ALA A 297 10.79 0.16 -9.31
C ALA A 297 12.00 0.31 -8.38
N VAL A 298 12.65 -0.80 -8.02
CA VAL A 298 13.89 -0.79 -7.20
C VAL A 298 15.19 -0.63 -8.02
N GLY A 299 15.08 -0.59 -9.36
CA GLY A 299 16.21 -0.42 -10.26
C GLY A 299 17.00 -1.71 -10.56
N LEU A 300 16.43 -2.89 -10.27
CA LEU A 300 16.99 -4.20 -10.63
C LEU A 300 16.68 -4.56 -12.09
N VAL A 301 17.15 -3.72 -13.02
CA VAL A 301 16.99 -3.95 -14.45
C VAL A 301 18.29 -4.54 -15.02
N LYS A 302 18.18 -5.63 -15.76
CA LYS A 302 19.33 -6.35 -16.36
C LYS A 302 20.03 -5.56 -17.49
N SER A 303 19.33 -4.57 -18.06
CA SER A 303 19.89 -3.70 -19.10
C SER A 303 20.56 -2.48 -18.46
N ALA A 304 21.81 -2.24 -18.85
CA ALA A 304 22.58 -1.05 -18.44
C ALA A 304 21.99 0.27 -19.01
N GLU A 305 20.99 0.20 -19.90
CA GLU A 305 20.55 1.33 -20.72
C GLU A 305 19.35 2.10 -20.17
N THR A 306 18.63 1.58 -19.17
CA THR A 306 17.49 2.33 -18.59
C THR A 306 17.96 3.10 -17.34
N PRO A 307 18.08 4.44 -17.40
CA PRO A 307 18.46 5.24 -16.25
C PRO A 307 17.39 5.18 -15.17
N LEU A 308 17.82 5.19 -13.90
CA LEU A 308 16.90 5.27 -12.77
C LEU A 308 16.33 6.69 -12.69
N VAL A 309 15.03 6.84 -12.97
CA VAL A 309 14.33 8.12 -12.82
C VAL A 309 14.03 8.36 -11.32
N TRP A 310 14.19 9.61 -10.89
CA TRP A 310 14.06 10.05 -9.48
C TRP A 310 14.95 9.27 -8.52
N PRO A 311 16.29 9.27 -8.69
CA PRO A 311 17.20 8.49 -7.85
C PRO A 311 17.10 8.83 -6.35
N ASP A 312 16.70 10.07 -6.02
CA ASP A 312 16.52 10.53 -4.64
C ASP A 312 15.20 10.07 -3.99
N CYS A 313 14.25 9.56 -4.78
CA CYS A 313 13.01 9.00 -4.27
C CYS A 313 13.28 7.61 -3.67
N LYS A 314 13.06 7.44 -2.36
CA LYS A 314 13.20 6.14 -1.70
C LYS A 314 11.93 5.30 -1.79
N LEU A 315 12.07 3.98 -1.79
CA LEU A 315 10.96 3.05 -1.57
C LEU A 315 10.96 2.65 -0.09
N VAL A 316 9.87 2.94 0.63
CA VAL A 316 9.71 2.54 2.03
C VAL A 316 8.68 1.42 2.10
N VAL A 317 9.05 0.27 2.65
CA VAL A 317 8.17 -0.86 2.87
C VAL A 317 7.85 -0.92 4.35
N VAL A 318 6.67 -0.41 4.69
CA VAL A 318 6.12 -0.46 6.05
C VAL A 318 5.36 -1.77 6.18
N TRP A 319 5.65 -2.55 7.21
CA TRP A 319 4.95 -3.80 7.49
C TRP A 319 4.61 -3.88 8.97
N CYS A 320 3.48 -4.51 9.27
CA CYS A 320 2.98 -4.66 10.63
C CYS A 320 3.21 -6.09 11.10
N ASP A 321 3.78 -6.24 12.28
CA ASP A 321 4.28 -7.52 12.78
C ASP A 321 3.20 -8.48 13.27
N MET A 322 1.99 -7.99 13.50
CA MET A 322 0.80 -8.76 13.84
C MET A 322 -0.19 -8.84 12.67
N SER A 323 0.19 -8.45 11.45
CA SER A 323 -0.63 -8.65 10.25
C SER A 323 -0.76 -10.12 9.89
N SER A 324 -1.79 -10.43 9.10
CA SER A 324 -1.98 -11.74 8.49
C SER A 324 -0.82 -12.13 7.56
N VAL A 325 -0.84 -13.36 7.05
CA VAL A 325 0.26 -13.89 6.24
C VAL A 325 0.55 -13.09 4.97
N ASP A 326 -0.45 -12.43 4.37
CA ASP A 326 -0.30 -11.72 3.10
C ASP A 326 0.71 -10.56 3.16
N PRO A 327 0.52 -9.51 3.99
CA PRO A 327 1.50 -8.43 4.09
C PRO A 327 2.89 -8.87 4.54
N VAL A 328 2.94 -9.91 5.37
CA VAL A 328 4.19 -10.45 5.87
C VAL A 328 4.97 -11.16 4.78
N ILE A 329 4.32 -11.92 3.88
CA ILE A 329 4.98 -12.50 2.71
C ILE A 329 5.54 -11.39 1.80
N ALA A 330 4.81 -10.28 1.63
CA ALA A 330 5.32 -9.15 0.86
C ALA A 330 6.61 -8.59 1.49
N ALA A 331 6.59 -8.30 2.79
CA ALA A 331 7.75 -7.78 3.52
C ALA A 331 8.94 -8.76 3.53
N MET A 332 8.68 -10.05 3.74
CA MET A 332 9.66 -11.13 3.67
C MET A 332 10.32 -11.20 2.29
N THR A 333 9.53 -11.07 1.22
CA THR A 333 10.04 -11.06 -0.16
C THR A 333 10.99 -9.89 -0.41
N VAL A 334 10.64 -8.69 0.07
CA VAL A 334 11.52 -7.51 -0.03
C VAL A 334 12.79 -7.70 0.80
N ALA A 335 12.68 -8.25 2.02
CA ALA A 335 13.83 -8.52 2.87
C ALA A 335 14.80 -9.53 2.23
N ASN A 336 14.27 -10.59 1.64
CA ASN A 336 15.04 -11.58 0.89
C ASN A 336 15.75 -10.93 -0.31
N LEU A 337 15.03 -10.11 -1.09
CA LEU A 337 15.61 -9.41 -2.22
C LEU A 337 16.75 -8.47 -1.79
N LEU A 338 16.58 -7.71 -0.70
CA LEU A 338 17.62 -6.82 -0.20
C LEU A 338 18.87 -7.58 0.27
N ARG A 339 18.69 -8.75 0.88
CA ARG A 339 19.81 -9.62 1.26
C ARG A 339 20.52 -10.21 0.05
N ASP A 340 19.75 -10.69 -0.94
CA ASP A 340 20.28 -11.48 -2.04
C ASP A 340 20.87 -10.60 -3.16
N GLU A 341 20.26 -9.43 -3.43
CA GLU A 341 20.68 -8.52 -4.50
C GLU A 341 21.47 -7.31 -3.98
N GLY A 342 21.27 -6.88 -2.73
CA GLY A 342 22.05 -5.85 -2.04
C GLY A 342 22.46 -4.66 -2.91
N SER A 343 23.73 -4.63 -3.33
CA SER A 343 24.33 -3.57 -4.14
C SER A 343 23.81 -3.44 -5.58
N ASN A 344 23.11 -4.46 -6.10
CA ASN A 344 22.49 -4.40 -7.43
C ASN A 344 21.22 -3.53 -7.43
N ILE A 345 20.62 -3.32 -6.26
CA ILE A 345 19.45 -2.45 -6.09
C ILE A 345 19.91 -1.00 -6.17
N LYS A 346 19.45 -0.27 -7.20
CA LYS A 346 19.87 1.12 -7.47
C LYS A 346 19.06 2.14 -6.65
N ARG A 347 17.81 1.83 -6.31
CA ARG A 347 16.96 2.71 -5.49
C ARG A 347 17.16 2.41 -4.01
N LYS A 348 17.23 3.44 -3.17
CA LYS A 348 17.20 3.24 -1.71
C LYS A 348 15.88 2.57 -1.30
N VAL A 349 15.97 1.38 -0.70
CA VAL A 349 14.81 0.66 -0.13
C VAL A 349 14.98 0.58 1.38
N GLU A 350 13.95 0.96 2.13
CA GLU A 350 13.91 0.91 3.59
C GLU A 350 12.80 -0.05 4.05
N LEU A 351 13.12 -1.00 4.92
CA LEU A 351 12.13 -1.83 5.61
C LEU A 351 11.86 -1.24 6.99
N ALA A 352 10.60 -0.92 7.28
CA ALA A 352 10.19 -0.28 8.52
C ALA A 352 9.08 -1.09 9.21
N ARG A 353 9.41 -1.72 10.34
CA ARG A 353 8.45 -2.46 11.17
C ARG A 353 7.58 -1.49 11.97
N LEU A 354 6.26 -1.62 11.83
CA LEU A 354 5.29 -1.00 12.73
C LEU A 354 4.85 -2.05 13.77
N GLY A 355 5.48 -2.01 14.93
CA GLY A 355 5.33 -3.05 15.95
C GLY A 355 4.00 -3.02 16.72
N GLY A 356 3.51 -4.19 17.08
CA GLY A 356 2.24 -4.40 17.80
C GLY A 356 0.99 -4.13 16.96
N CYS A 357 1.08 -4.14 15.63
CA CYS A 357 0.02 -3.68 14.74
C CYS A 357 -0.40 -4.77 13.75
N ASN A 358 -1.70 -4.83 13.42
CA ASN A 358 -2.23 -5.68 12.35
C ASN A 358 -2.35 -4.90 11.03
N HIS A 359 -3.21 -5.37 10.12
CA HIS A 359 -3.41 -4.76 8.80
C HIS A 359 -4.15 -3.41 8.81
N PHE A 360 -4.75 -3.01 9.94
CA PHE A 360 -5.54 -1.79 10.09
C PHE A 360 -5.00 -0.82 11.15
N PRO A 361 -3.68 -0.57 11.24
CA PRO A 361 -3.17 0.20 12.37
C PRO A 361 -3.58 1.67 12.29
N HIS A 362 -3.85 2.18 11.09
CA HIS A 362 -4.34 3.54 10.89
C HIS A 362 -5.75 3.75 11.46
N TRP A 363 -6.49 2.67 11.69
CA TRP A 363 -7.79 2.69 12.34
C TRP A 363 -7.69 2.56 13.85
N ASP A 364 -6.81 1.65 14.29
CA ASP A 364 -6.74 1.18 15.67
C ASP A 364 -5.81 2.00 16.55
N GLU A 365 -4.68 2.43 16.00
CA GLU A 365 -3.66 3.21 16.70
C GLU A 365 -3.29 4.45 15.86
N PRO A 366 -4.26 5.32 15.48
CA PRO A 366 -4.06 6.39 14.50
C PRO A 366 -2.97 7.40 14.89
N GLU A 367 -2.85 7.74 16.18
CA GLU A 367 -1.80 8.64 16.68
C GLU A 367 -0.41 8.05 16.49
N LYS A 368 -0.23 6.79 16.91
CA LYS A 368 1.02 6.04 16.73
C LYS A 368 1.38 5.92 15.26
N VAL A 369 0.39 5.63 14.41
CA VAL A 369 0.61 5.54 12.96
C VAL A 369 1.03 6.87 12.38
N MET A 370 0.37 7.98 12.72
CA MET A 370 0.80 9.27 12.19
C MET A 370 2.19 9.67 12.66
N SER A 371 2.51 9.44 13.94
CA SER A 371 3.85 9.64 14.47
C SER A 371 4.90 8.82 13.73
N PHE A 372 4.57 7.56 13.43
CA PHE A 372 5.45 6.67 12.67
C PHE A 372 5.62 7.12 11.20
N LEU A 373 4.52 7.38 10.50
CA LEU A 373 4.55 7.79 9.08
C LEU A 373 5.29 9.13 8.92
N ALA A 374 5.08 10.09 9.83
CA ALA A 374 5.80 11.36 9.81
C ALA A 374 7.33 11.21 9.87
N LYS A 375 7.83 10.18 10.58
CA LYS A 375 9.27 9.86 10.61
C LYS A 375 9.75 9.28 9.28
N GLN A 376 8.91 8.49 8.59
CA GLN A 376 9.23 7.97 7.25
C GLN A 376 9.24 9.08 6.17
N LEU A 377 8.58 10.21 6.47
CA LEU A 377 8.59 11.43 5.65
C LEU A 377 9.75 12.38 5.96
N GLN A 378 10.71 12.01 6.80
CA GLN A 378 11.99 12.73 6.96
C GLN A 378 13.07 12.01 6.15
#